data_AF-A0A4Y9ZHA5-F1
#
_entry.id   AF-A0A4Y9ZHA5-F1
#
_cell.length_a   1.000
_cell.length_b   1.000
_cell.length_c   1.000
_cell.angle_alpha   90.00
_cell.angle_beta   90.00
_cell.angle_gamma   90.00
#
_symmetry.space_group_name_H-M   'P 1'
#
loop_
_entity.id
_entity.type
_entity.pdbx_description
1 polymer ?
#
loop_
_entity_poly.entity_id
_entity_poly.type
_entity_poly.pdbx_seq_one_letter_code
_entity_poly.pdbx_strand_id
1 'polypeptide(L)'
;MADYKHHVHNPILFEVACEVANEIGGIYTVIKTKVPITVSEFGDRYTLIGPLSYKTASMEVEAEEPTDPHIVSALDAKDRRPVVTG
;
A
#
# COMPACT_ATOMS: atom_id res chain seq x y z
N MET A 1 -19.71 -22.24 7.99
CA MET A 1 -18.85 -21.07 8.29
C MET A 1 -17.43 -21.53 8.05
N ALA A 2 -16.73 -20.93 7.09
CA ALA A 2 -15.32 -21.27 6.84
C ALA A 2 -14.50 -20.92 8.08
N ASP A 3 -13.63 -21.84 8.49
CA ASP A 3 -12.73 -21.67 9.63
C ASP A 3 -11.68 -20.61 9.27
N TYR A 4 -11.89 -19.36 9.68
CA TYR A 4 -11.01 -18.24 9.31
C TYR A 4 -9.81 -18.21 10.25
N LYS A 5 -8.68 -18.74 9.77
CA LYS A 5 -7.44 -18.77 10.53
C LYS A 5 -6.74 -17.41 10.48
N HIS A 6 -6.81 -16.66 11.58
CA HIS A 6 -6.04 -15.42 11.72
C HIS A 6 -4.55 -15.71 11.85
N HIS A 7 -3.74 -15.22 10.90
CA HIS A 7 -2.28 -15.36 10.91
C HIS A 7 -1.62 -14.27 11.79
N VAL A 8 -1.72 -14.42 13.11
CA VAL A 8 -1.18 -13.44 14.07
C VAL A 8 0.34 -13.26 14.01
N HIS A 9 1.09 -14.27 13.53
CA HIS A 9 2.54 -14.21 13.38
C HIS A 9 3.03 -13.88 11.96
N ASN A 10 2.11 -13.79 10.99
CA ASN A 10 2.41 -13.44 9.62
C ASN A 10 1.32 -12.54 9.02
N PRO A 11 1.02 -11.38 9.64
CA PRO A 11 -0.10 -10.54 9.23
C PRO A 11 0.22 -9.75 7.96
N ILE A 12 -0.82 -9.30 7.26
CA ILE A 12 -0.70 -8.28 6.21
C ILE A 12 -0.69 -6.91 6.90
N LEU A 13 0.18 -6.00 6.47
CA LEU A 13 0.31 -4.65 6.98
C LEU A 13 -0.08 -3.62 5.92
N PHE A 14 -1.15 -2.88 6.19
CA PHE A 14 -1.53 -1.71 5.40
C PHE A 14 -1.22 -0.43 6.18
N GLU A 15 -0.46 0.47 5.58
CA GLU A 15 -0.21 1.80 6.12
C GLU A 15 -0.85 2.87 5.28
N VAL A 16 -1.65 3.73 5.91
CA VAL A 16 -2.49 4.70 5.21
C VAL A 16 -2.09 6.12 5.58
N ALA A 17 -1.76 6.95 4.59
CA ALA A 17 -1.48 8.37 4.81
C ALA A 17 -1.77 9.21 3.56
N CYS A 18 -2.07 10.50 3.77
CA CYS A 18 -2.26 11.45 2.67
C CYS A 18 -0.97 11.77 1.90
N GLU A 19 0.19 11.47 2.52
CA GLU A 19 1.52 11.77 1.98
C GLU A 19 2.23 10.54 1.38
N VAL A 20 1.51 9.42 1.19
CA VAL A 20 2.04 8.31 0.37
C VAL A 20 2.18 8.78 -1.07
N ALA A 21 3.38 8.67 -1.63
CA ALA A 21 3.72 9.12 -2.99
C ALA A 21 3.35 10.61 -3.28
N ASN A 22 3.29 11.43 -2.23
CA ASN A 22 2.86 12.81 -2.31
C ASN A 22 3.50 13.66 -1.21
N GLU A 23 4.60 14.35 -1.55
CA GLU A 23 5.36 15.17 -0.60
C GLU A 23 4.63 16.49 -0.30
N ILE A 24 3.83 16.50 0.78
CA ILE A 24 3.15 17.70 1.29
C ILE A 24 3.86 18.25 2.55
N GLY A 25 4.41 17.37 3.39
CA GLY A 25 4.96 17.75 4.69
C GLY A 25 5.91 16.70 5.27
N GLY A 26 5.98 16.67 6.60
CA GLY A 26 6.94 15.83 7.31
C GLY A 26 6.60 14.32 7.29
N ILE A 27 5.35 13.95 6.99
CA ILE A 27 4.92 12.54 7.03
C ILE A 27 5.53 11.78 5.84
N TYR A 28 5.68 12.40 4.68
CA TYR A 28 6.41 11.82 3.55
C TYR A 28 7.80 11.35 3.98
N THR A 29 8.55 12.18 4.70
CA THR A 29 9.88 11.84 5.21
C THR A 29 9.84 10.71 6.23
N VAL A 30 8.86 10.72 7.15
CA VAL A 30 8.68 9.63 8.12
C VAL A 30 8.41 8.30 7.42
N ILE A 31 7.53 8.29 6.41
CA ILE A 31 7.23 7.09 5.63
C ILE A 31 8.49 6.65 4.88
N LYS A 32 9.10 7.53 4.09
CA LYS A 32 10.26 7.24 3.26
C LYS A 32 11.45 6.68 4.05
N THR A 33 11.68 7.18 5.26
CA THR A 33 12.77 6.69 6.12
C THR A 33 12.45 5.35 6.81
N LYS A 34 11.17 5.02 6.98
CA LYS A 34 10.72 3.78 7.63
C LYS A 34 10.50 2.63 6.64
N VAL A 35 10.08 2.92 5.40
CA VAL A 35 9.81 1.90 4.37
C VAL A 35 10.91 0.85 4.25
N PRO A 36 12.22 1.18 4.22
CA PRO A 36 13.26 0.16 4.06
C PRO A 36 13.25 -0.90 5.18
N ILE A 37 13.03 -0.48 6.43
CA ILE A 37 12.99 -1.42 7.56
C ILE A 37 11.68 -2.21 7.58
N THR A 38 10.56 -1.58 7.23
CA THR A 38 9.25 -2.25 7.19
C THR A 38 9.16 -3.27 6.05
N VAL A 39 9.70 -2.96 4.87
CA VAL A 39 9.83 -3.92 3.75
C VAL A 39 10.74 -5.08 4.16
N SER A 40 11.83 -4.82 4.89
CA SER A 40 12.70 -5.91 5.39
C SER A 40 11.99 -6.87 6.34
N GLU A 41 10.97 -6.42 7.07
CA GLU A 41 10.23 -7.23 8.05
C GLU A 41 9.00 -7.92 7.43
N PHE A 42 8.29 -7.23 6.53
CA PHE A 42 7.01 -7.69 6.00
C PHE A 42 7.07 -8.19 4.55
N GLY A 43 8.03 -7.72 3.75
CA GLY A 43 8.12 -7.99 2.32
C GLY A 43 6.81 -7.63 1.61
N ASP A 44 6.35 -8.52 0.73
CA ASP A 44 5.13 -8.36 -0.09
C ASP A 44 3.83 -8.27 0.74
N ARG A 45 3.89 -8.51 2.05
CA ARG A 45 2.75 -8.32 2.97
C ARG A 45 2.58 -6.88 3.42
N TYR A 46 3.47 -5.97 3.00
CA TYR A 46 3.39 -4.55 3.30
C TYR A 46 2.84 -3.78 2.11
N THR A 47 1.88 -2.91 2.36
CA THR A 47 1.29 -2.06 1.32
C THR A 47 0.99 -0.68 1.87
N LEU A 48 1.51 0.35 1.19
CA LEU A 48 1.14 1.73 1.43
C LEU A 48 -0.12 2.09 0.65
N ILE A 49 -0.99 2.89 1.27
CA ILE A 49 -2.25 3.36 0.66
C ILE A 49 -2.36 4.86 0.88
N GLY A 50 -2.57 5.60 -0.20
CA GLY A 50 -2.84 7.02 -0.13
C GLY A 50 -3.61 7.55 -1.34
N PRO A 51 -3.97 8.84 -1.31
CA PRO A 51 -4.63 9.49 -2.43
C PRO A 51 -3.70 9.57 -3.64
N LEU A 52 -4.21 9.22 -4.81
CA LEU A 52 -3.47 9.40 -6.06
C LEU A 52 -3.31 10.89 -6.39
N SER A 53 -2.08 11.38 -6.31
CA SER A 53 -1.70 12.70 -6.84
C SER A 53 -1.26 12.56 -8.30
N TYR A 54 -2.14 12.88 -9.25
CA TYR A 54 -1.83 12.80 -10.69
C TYR A 54 -0.63 13.66 -11.13
N LYS A 55 -0.22 14.64 -10.31
CA LYS A 55 0.92 15.52 -10.60
C LYS A 55 2.26 14.88 -10.25
N THR A 56 2.30 14.05 -9.20
CA THR A 56 3.54 13.53 -8.61
C THR A 56 3.64 12.01 -8.72
N ALA A 57 2.53 11.30 -8.88
CA ALA A 57 2.49 9.85 -8.85
C ALA A 57 3.41 9.22 -9.89
N SER A 58 3.42 9.70 -11.14
CA SER A 58 4.29 9.12 -12.19
C SER A 58 5.78 9.33 -11.95
N MET A 59 6.18 10.18 -11.00
CA MET A 59 7.58 10.38 -10.62
C MET A 59 7.96 9.57 -9.37
N GLU A 60 6.99 9.29 -8.50
CA GLU A 60 7.22 8.62 -7.21
C GLU A 60 6.93 7.11 -7.26
N VAL A 61 6.04 6.68 -8.15
CA VAL A 61 5.58 5.28 -8.23
C VAL A 61 5.49 4.79 -9.67
N GLU A 62 5.72 3.50 -9.85
CA GLU A 62 5.47 2.79 -11.10
C GLU A 62 4.09 2.13 -11.04
N ALA A 63 3.38 2.12 -12.17
CA ALA A 63 2.10 1.43 -12.25
C ALA A 63 2.34 -0.08 -12.40
N GLU A 64 1.76 -0.87 -11.50
CA GLU A 64 1.90 -2.33 -11.48
C GLU A 64 0.53 -3.00 -11.37
N GLU A 65 0.37 -4.15 -12.03
CA GLU A 65 -0.80 -4.99 -11.84
C GLU A 65 -0.64 -5.85 -10.58
N PRO A 66 -1.61 -5.81 -9.65
CA PRO A 66 -1.53 -6.61 -8.43
C PRO A 66 -1.53 -8.10 -8.76
N THR A 67 -0.58 -8.83 -8.19
CA THR A 67 -0.40 -10.27 -8.43
C THR A 67 -1.17 -11.14 -7.45
N ASP A 68 -1.48 -10.63 -6.25
CA ASP A 68 -2.24 -11.35 -5.23
C ASP A 68 -3.75 -11.38 -5.60
N PRO A 69 -4.36 -12.57 -5.78
CA PRO A 69 -5.77 -12.69 -6.18
C PRO A 69 -6.77 -12.07 -5.19
N HIS A 70 -6.43 -12.01 -3.91
CA HIS A 70 -7.26 -11.37 -2.88
C HIS A 70 -7.19 -9.85 -2.99
N ILE A 71 -6.01 -9.30 -3.30
CA ILE A 71 -5.86 -7.86 -3.58
C ILE A 71 -6.61 -7.49 -4.87
N VAL A 72 -6.47 -8.27 -5.95
CA VAL A 72 -7.23 -8.06 -7.19
C VAL A 72 -8.73 -8.04 -6.91
N SER A 73 -9.24 -9.09 -6.25
CA SER A 73 -10.67 -9.17 -5.93
C SER A 73 -11.14 -8.02 -5.04
N ALA A 74 -10.31 -7.55 -4.10
CA ALA A 74 -10.65 -6.43 -3.23
C ALA A 74 -10.66 -5.09 -3.97
N LEU A 75 -9.79 -4.92 -4.97
CA LEU A 75 -9.76 -3.73 -5.83
C LEU A 75 -10.91 -3.72 -6.83
N ASP A 76 -11.24 -4.87 -7.43
CA ASP A 76 -12.38 -5.03 -8.36
C ASP A 76 -13.73 -4.82 -7.66
N ALA A 77 -13.83 -5.22 -6.39
CA ALA A 77 -15.04 -5.00 -5.58
C ALA A 77 -15.25 -3.53 -5.19
N LYS A 78 -14.24 -2.67 -5.34
CA LYS A 78 -14.34 -1.24 -5.04
C LYS A 78 -14.71 -0.45 -6.30
N ASP A 79 -15.68 0.45 -6.16
CA ASP A 79 -16.00 1.43 -7.19
C ASP A 79 -14.76 2.27 -7.52
N ARG A 80 -14.44 2.40 -8.82
CA ARG A 80 -13.13 2.70 -9.45
C ARG A 80 -12.42 3.98 -9.00
N ARG A 81 -12.09 4.13 -7.73
CA ARG A 81 -11.19 5.19 -7.24
C ARG A 81 -9.77 4.65 -7.19
N PRO A 82 -8.82 5.27 -7.92
CA PRO A 82 -7.46 4.75 -8.00
C PRO A 82 -6.78 4.78 -6.64
N VAL A 83 -6.24 3.64 -6.25
CA VAL A 83 -5.38 3.46 -5.08
C VAL A 83 -3.95 3.39 -5.59
N VAL A 84 -3.05 4.18 -5.01
CA VAL A 84 -1.61 4.03 -5.24
C VAL A 84 -1.12 2.92 -4.31
N THR A 85 -0.55 1.88 -4.90
CA THR A 85 0.28 0.88 -4.22
C THR A 85 1.71 1.06 -4.70
N GLY A 86 2.67 0.96 -3.79
CA GLY A 86 4.10 0.99 -4.05
C GLY A 86 4.85 0.33 -2.91
#